data_AF-S5DLX1-F1
#
_entry.id   AF-S5DLX1-F1
#
_cell.length_a   1.000
_cell.length_b   1.000
_cell.length_c   1.000
_cell.angle_alpha   90.00
_cell.angle_beta   90.00
_cell.angle_gamma   90.00
#
_symmetry.space_group_name_H-M   'P 1'
#
loop_
_entity.id
_entity.type
_entity.pdbx_description
1 polymer ?
#
loop_
_entity_poly.entity_id
_entity_poly.type
_entity_poly.pdbx_seq_one_letter_code
_entity_poly.pdbx_strand_id
1 'polypeptide(L)' 'MNESLNSKDWIVERCSKPFESKNDAVTYMNDKKLDGLVLKLEDGSIQAVCPTYPDGYYPNAEILEEVNSDSQVCC' A
#
# COMPACT_ATOMS: atom_id res chain seq x y z
N MET A 1 17.66 -1.68 -24.48
CA MET A 1 16.60 -0.87 -23.84
C MET A 1 16.41 -1.48 -22.47
N ASN A 2 17.16 -0.96 -21.52
CA ASN A 2 17.37 -1.55 -20.20
C ASN A 2 17.11 -0.42 -19.23
N GLU A 3 15.83 -0.15 -19.03
CA GLU A 3 15.35 0.71 -17.96
C GLU A 3 15.56 -0.04 -16.65
N SER A 4 16.71 0.22 -16.06
CA SER A 4 16.99 -0.03 -14.65
C SER A 4 15.87 0.56 -13.82
N LEU A 5 14.96 -0.30 -13.34
CA LEU A 5 13.98 0.03 -12.32
C LEU A 5 14.74 0.59 -11.11
N ASN A 6 14.69 1.91 -10.98
CA ASN A 6 15.34 2.66 -9.93
C ASN A 6 14.76 2.21 -8.57
N SER A 7 15.58 1.49 -7.81
CA SER A 7 15.21 0.72 -6.64
C SER A 7 14.97 1.57 -5.38
N LYS A 8 14.11 2.59 -5.45
CA LYS A 8 13.81 3.47 -4.30
C LYS A 8 12.34 3.60 -3.91
N ASP A 9 11.41 3.02 -4.67
CA ASP A 9 9.98 3.37 -4.53
C ASP A 9 9.02 2.21 -4.26
N TRP A 10 9.51 0.98 -4.09
CA TRP A 10 8.69 -0.13 -3.60
C TRP A 10 9.62 -1.16 -2.97
N ILE A 11 9.52 -1.38 -1.66
CA ILE A 11 10.27 -2.46 -1.03
C ILE A 11 9.55 -3.75 -1.38
N VAL A 12 9.97 -4.39 -2.47
CA VAL A 12 9.37 -5.63 -3.00
C VAL A 12 9.32 -6.72 -1.93
N GLU A 13 10.32 -6.76 -1.03
CA GLU A 13 10.39 -7.71 0.09
C GLU A 13 9.31 -7.49 1.18
N ARG A 14 8.79 -6.27 1.31
CA ARG A 14 7.79 -5.91 2.34
C ARG A 14 6.41 -5.60 1.77
N CYS A 15 6.31 -5.48 0.43
CA CYS A 15 5.07 -5.11 -0.26
C CYS A 15 4.42 -3.89 0.44
N SER A 16 5.25 -2.93 0.83
CA SER A 16 4.84 -1.78 1.61
C SER A 16 5.54 -0.52 1.12
N LYS A 17 4.79 0.58 1.15
CA LYS A 17 5.28 1.89 0.74
C LYS A 17 4.71 2.97 1.66
N PRO A 18 5.58 3.82 2.25
CA PRO A 18 5.12 5.00 2.96
C PRO A 18 4.64 6.08 1.97
N PHE A 19 3.63 6.83 2.37
CA PHE A 19 3.04 7.93 1.63
C PHE A 19 2.88 9.15 2.54
N GLU A 20 2.88 10.34 1.96
CA GLU A 20 2.60 11.58 2.70
C GLU A 20 1.10 11.79 2.91
N SER A 21 0.26 11.10 2.13
CA SER A 21 -1.20 11.26 2.16
C SER A 21 -1.93 9.96 1.81
N LYS A 22 -3.07 9.74 2.46
CA LYS A 22 -4.00 8.65 2.14
C LYS A 22 -4.35 8.63 0.65
N ASN A 23 -4.64 9.80 0.08
CA ASN A 23 -5.10 9.88 -1.29
C ASN A 23 -4.02 9.43 -2.30
N ASP A 24 -2.75 9.76 -2.04
CA ASP A 24 -1.63 9.28 -2.86
C ASP A 24 -1.45 7.77 -2.73
N ALA A 25 -1.56 7.23 -1.52
CA ALA A 25 -1.49 5.79 -1.28
C ALA A 25 -2.57 5.03 -2.08
N VAL A 26 -3.82 5.48 -1.96
CA VAL A 26 -4.97 4.90 -2.66
C VAL A 26 -4.82 5.06 -4.16
N THR A 27 -4.43 6.24 -4.64
CA THR A 27 -4.26 6.51 -6.09
C THR A 27 -3.14 5.65 -6.66
N TYR A 28 -2.02 5.50 -5.96
CA TYR A 28 -0.91 4.67 -6.40
C TYR A 28 -1.31 3.19 -6.45
N MET A 29 -1.99 2.68 -5.42
CA MET A 29 -2.48 1.30 -5.40
C MET A 29 -3.49 1.05 -6.53
N ASN A 30 -4.41 1.99 -6.79
CA ASN A 30 -5.36 1.88 -7.90
C ASN A 30 -4.68 1.97 -9.28
N ASP A 31 -3.77 2.92 -9.49
CA ASP A 31 -3.00 3.08 -10.74
C ASP A 31 -2.19 1.82 -11.06
N LYS A 32 -1.61 1.21 -10.03
CA LYS A 32 -0.77 0.02 -10.14
C LYS A 32 -1.55 -1.30 -10.05
N LYS A 33 -2.87 -1.25 -9.80
CA LYS A 33 -3.73 -2.42 -9.55
C LYS A 33 -3.15 -3.33 -8.47
N LEU A 34 -2.83 -2.71 -7.33
CA LEU A 34 -2.33 -3.38 -6.15
C LEU A 34 -3.46 -3.46 -5.12
N ASP A 35 -3.70 -4.66 -4.63
CA ASP A 35 -4.55 -4.87 -3.47
C ASP A 35 -3.76 -4.57 -2.20
N GLY A 36 -4.42 -4.04 -1.18
CA GLY A 36 -3.78 -3.71 0.09
C GLY A 36 -4.62 -2.89 1.06
N LEU A 37 -3.95 -2.48 2.12
CA LEU A 37 -4.48 -1.69 3.23
C LEU A 37 -3.67 -0.39 3.31
N VAL A 38 -4.36 0.73 3.47
CA VAL A 38 -3.76 2.02 3.77
C VAL A 38 -3.89 2.27 5.25
N LEU A 39 -2.75 2.25 5.92
CA LEU A 39 -2.59 2.39 7.36
C LEU A 39 -2.13 3.81 7.70
N LYS A 40 -2.54 4.33 8.85
CA LYS A 40 -2.02 5.57 9.44
C LYS A 40 -1.37 5.25 10.76
N LEU A 41 -0.11 5.62 10.88
CA LEU A 41 0.69 5.47 12.08
C LEU A 41 0.39 6.60 13.08
N GLU A 42 0.72 6.39 14.36
CA GLU A 42 0.52 7.39 15.42
C GLU A 42 1.35 8.66 15.23
N ASP A 43 2.46 8.58 14.50
CA ASP A 43 3.28 9.72 14.09
C ASP A 43 2.63 10.57 12.98
N GLY A 44 1.49 10.12 12.43
CA GLY A 44 0.77 10.75 11.33
C GLY A 44 1.21 10.28 9.95
N SER A 45 2.19 9.38 9.86
CA SER A 45 2.67 8.83 8.58
C SER A 45 1.65 7.87 7.99
N ILE A 46 1.46 7.90 6.67
CA ILE A 46 0.58 6.99 5.94
C ILE A 46 1.41 5.87 5.35
N GLN A 47 0.93 4.64 5.43
CA GLN A 47 1.65 3.48 4.91
C GLN A 47 0.70 2.53 4.20
N ALA A 48 0.95 2.27 2.93
CA ALA A 48 0.21 1.29 2.17
C ALA A 48 0.93 -0.05 2.24
N VAL A 49 0.20 -1.10 2.57
CA VAL A 49 0.71 -2.47 2.74
C VAL A 49 -0.16 -3.45 1.95
N CYS A 50 0.39 -4.57 1.50
CA CYS A 50 -0.39 -5.59 0.76
C CYS A 50 -1.36 -6.36 1.68
N PRO A 51 -2.38 -7.08 1.16
CA PRO A 51 -3.38 -7.76 1.99
C PRO A 51 -2.80 -8.95 2.76
N THR A 52 -1.69 -9.51 2.28
CA THR A 52 -0.93 -10.56 2.97
C THR A 52 -0.05 -10.01 4.09
N TYR A 53 -0.18 -8.72 4.41
CA TYR A 53 0.61 -8.09 5.45
C TYR A 53 0.23 -8.70 6.80
N PRO A 54 1.21 -9.23 7.56
CA PRO A 54 0.92 -9.93 8.79
C PRO A 54 0.29 -9.00 9.82
N ASP A 55 -0.83 -9.44 10.38
CA ASP A 55 -1.48 -8.83 11.54
C ASP A 55 -0.45 -8.52 12.63
N GLY A 56 -0.47 -7.27 13.12
CA GLY A 56 0.35 -6.83 14.24
C GLY A 56 1.75 -6.32 13.92
N TYR A 57 2.17 -6.18 12.66
CA TYR A 57 3.43 -5.48 12.34
C TYR A 57 3.34 -3.97 12.65
N TYR A 58 2.16 -3.39 12.45
CA TYR A 58 1.82 -2.06 12.95
C TYR A 58 0.66 -2.18 13.94
N PRO A 59 0.93 -2.60 15.19
CA PRO A 59 -0.12 -2.85 16.18
C PRO A 59 -0.87 -1.58 16.57
N ASN A 60 -0.27 -0.41 16.35
CA ASN A 60 -0.83 0.89 16.63
C ASN A 60 -1.29 1.65 15.37
N ALA A 61 -1.23 1.02 14.19
CA ALA A 61 -1.71 1.68 12.99
C ALA A 61 -3.23 1.61 12.87
N GLU A 62 -3.83 2.73 12.52
CA GLU A 62 -5.24 2.84 12.18
C GLU A 62 -5.43 2.51 10.69
N ILE A 63 -6.31 1.57 10.39
CA ILE A 63 -6.68 1.26 9.00
C ILE A 63 -7.57 2.40 8.49
N LEU A 64 -7.07 3.16 7.51
CA LEU A 64 -7.80 4.29 6.92
C LEU A 64 -8.62 3.92 5.69
N GLU A 65 -8.15 2.95 4.92
CA GLU A 65 -8.81 2.50 3.70
C GLU A 65 -8.31 1.10 3.31
N GLU A 66 -9.19 0.27 2.79
CA GLU A 66 -8.82 -1.00 2.18
C GLU A 66 -8.94 -0.85 0.66
N VAL A 67 -7.82 -0.95 -0.04
CA VAL A 67 -7.79 -0.88 -1.51
C VAL A 67 -7.86 -2.30 -2.02
N ASN A 68 -9.04 -2.71 -2.47
CA ASN A 68 -9.17 -3.89 -3.32
C ASN A 68 -9.25 -3.38 -4.75
N SER A 69 -8.18 -3.58 -5.52
CA SER A 69 -8.15 -3.37 -6.97
C SER A 69 -8.94 -4.44 -7.73
N ASP A 70 -9.98 -4.98 -7.07
CA ASP A 70 -10.92 -5.99 -7.54
C ASP A 70 -11.24 -5.67 -8.99
N SER A 71 -10.61 -6.41 -9.88
CA SER A 71 -11.13 -6.59 -11.23
C SER A 71 -12.43 -7.33 -11.00
N GLN A 72 -13.48 -6.54 -10.82
CA GLN A 72 -14.87 -6.94 -10.68
C GLN A 72 -15.13 -8.24 -11.43
N VAL A 73 -15.12 -9.36 -10.70
CA VAL A 73 -15.81 -10.58 -11.09
C VAL A 73 -16.43 -11.17 -9.83
N CYS A 74 -17.42 -10.44 -9.29
CA CYS A 74 -18.63 -11.10 -8.84
C CYS A 74 -19.27 -11.76 -10.06
N CYS A 75 -19.30 -13.10 -10.12
CA CYS A 75 -20.21 -13.89 -10.95
C CYS A 75 -20.61 -15.14 -10.16
#